data_AF-A0A938SBI2-F1
#
_entry.id   AF-A0A938SBI2-F1
#
_cell.length_a   1.000
_cell.length_b   1.000
_cell.length_c   1.000
_cell.angle_alpha   90.00
_cell.angle_beta   90.00
_cell.angle_gamma   90.00
#
_symmetry.space_group_name_H-M   'P 1'
#
loop_
_entity.id
_entity.type
_entity.pdbx_description
1 polymer ?
#
loop_
_entity_poly.entity_id
_entity_poly.type
_entity_poly.pdbx_seq_one_letter_code
_entity_poly.pdbx_strand_id
1 'polypeptide(L)'
;MSSTNPPEEDSVFLPHGGYRRLRSYKVAEAVYDATVVFCRRFYPQNQRQNDQMVQAARSGVRNISEASGAAATSRKGEMKLTNVARASLNDELRRDYESFLRQHGLRVWPKESREAQAMRARLAQDHATDLPPAPSGTVRLTGLFGLSDFVAKAAPELAANAMLCAVNQAVYLLKRQLESQGRAFLEKGGFTERLYAARRRARGSDRSDRSDGSDGSDKPACPRCGQPMVLRTARRGKRKGQPFWGCSAYPDCKGTRPAGSDRSDQSDQSDSPSRETP
;
A
#
# COMPACT_ATOMS: atom_id res chain seq x y z
N MET A 1 -4.84 -25.93 26.57
CA MET A 1 -4.16 -24.64 26.72
C MET A 1 -4.31 -23.89 25.41
N SER A 2 -5.38 -23.10 25.31
CA SER A 2 -5.70 -22.32 24.11
C SER A 2 -4.99 -20.96 24.22
N SER A 3 -3.96 -20.76 23.42
CA SER A 3 -3.35 -19.43 23.23
C SER A 3 -4.24 -18.63 22.29
N THR A 4 -5.17 -17.87 22.84
CA THR A 4 -5.85 -16.79 22.13
C THR A 4 -4.88 -15.61 22.03
N ASN A 5 -4.37 -15.35 20.82
CA ASN A 5 -3.63 -14.11 20.53
C ASN A 5 -4.55 -12.89 20.81
N PRO A 6 -4.00 -11.79 21.36
CA PRO A 6 -4.76 -10.55 21.56
C PRO A 6 -5.16 -9.93 20.20
N PRO A 7 -6.23 -9.12 20.16
CA PRO A 7 -6.72 -8.52 18.92
C PRO A 7 -5.72 -7.48 18.38
N GLU A 8 -5.47 -7.49 17.06
CA GLU A 8 -4.61 -6.55 16.33
C GLU A 8 -5.20 -5.12 16.25
N GLU A 9 -5.62 -4.50 17.35
CA GLU A 9 -6.33 -3.22 17.30
C GLU A 9 -5.46 -1.96 17.24
N ASP A 10 -4.13 -2.06 17.36
CA ASP A 10 -3.24 -0.88 17.39
C ASP A 10 -2.13 -0.86 16.32
N SER A 11 -2.30 -1.61 15.22
CA SER A 11 -1.33 -1.53 14.12
C SER A 11 -1.60 -0.31 13.23
N VAL A 12 -0.59 0.55 13.09
CA VAL A 12 -0.59 1.67 12.15
C VAL A 12 -0.56 1.18 10.70
N PHE A 13 -0.06 -0.04 10.46
CA PHE A 13 -0.01 -0.65 9.14
C PHE A 13 -1.38 -1.13 8.67
N LEU A 14 -1.60 -1.05 7.36
CA LEU A 14 -2.80 -1.60 6.73
C LEU A 14 -2.67 -3.13 6.58
N PRO A 15 -3.79 -3.88 6.49
CA PRO A 15 -3.74 -5.33 6.23
C PRO A 15 -2.96 -5.66 4.95
N HIS A 16 -2.01 -6.60 5.04
CA HIS A 16 -1.05 -6.96 3.99
C HIS A 16 -0.59 -8.43 4.09
N GLY A 17 0.15 -8.94 3.10
CA GLY A 17 0.81 -10.26 3.15
C GLY A 17 -0.05 -11.51 2.85
N GLY A 18 -1.36 -11.35 2.63
CA GLY A 18 -2.30 -12.46 2.37
C GLY A 18 -2.46 -12.89 0.90
N TYR A 19 -1.58 -12.46 0.00
CA TYR A 19 -1.79 -12.60 -1.46
C TYR A 19 -1.95 -14.03 -1.95
N ARG A 20 -1.34 -15.03 -1.29
CA ARG A 20 -1.44 -16.45 -1.66
C ARG A 20 -2.87 -16.99 -1.62
N ARG A 21 -3.76 -16.33 -0.87
CA ARG A 21 -5.19 -16.70 -0.79
C ARG A 21 -6.03 -16.05 -1.89
N LEU A 22 -5.49 -15.08 -2.62
CA LEU A 22 -6.21 -14.37 -3.68
C LEU A 22 -6.41 -15.29 -4.89
N ARG A 23 -7.64 -15.31 -5.42
CA ARG A 23 -7.93 -16.02 -6.68
C ARG A 23 -7.12 -15.45 -7.85
N SER A 24 -6.93 -14.13 -7.90
CA SER A 24 -6.10 -13.46 -8.92
C SER A 24 -4.66 -13.98 -8.89
N TYR A 25 -4.08 -14.16 -7.70
CA TYR A 25 -2.74 -14.73 -7.55
C TYR A 25 -2.68 -16.18 -8.01
N LYS A 26 -3.58 -17.05 -7.51
CA LYS A 26 -3.61 -18.47 -7.89
C LYS A 26 -3.71 -18.68 -9.41
N VAL A 27 -4.58 -17.92 -10.08
CA VAL A 27 -4.75 -18.02 -11.53
C VAL A 27 -3.52 -17.49 -12.28
N ALA A 28 -2.94 -16.37 -11.85
CA ALA A 28 -1.73 -15.83 -12.44
C ALA A 28 -0.53 -16.79 -12.27
N GLU A 29 -0.41 -17.45 -11.12
CA GLU A 29 0.64 -18.43 -10.83
C GLU A 29 0.51 -19.65 -11.75
N ALA A 30 -0.71 -20.21 -11.88
CA ALA A 30 -0.96 -21.29 -12.84
C ALA A 30 -0.69 -20.87 -14.30
N VAL A 31 -1.00 -19.63 -14.67
CA VAL A 31 -0.67 -19.07 -15.99
C VAL A 31 0.84 -19.00 -16.19
N TYR A 32 1.61 -18.58 -15.18
CA TYR A 32 3.06 -18.52 -15.25
C TYR A 32 3.67 -19.91 -15.47
N ASP A 33 3.30 -20.89 -14.64
CA ASP A 33 3.83 -22.25 -14.75
C ASP A 33 3.49 -22.89 -16.09
N ALA A 34 2.24 -22.74 -16.54
CA ALA A 34 1.81 -23.26 -17.83
C ALA A 34 2.44 -22.52 -19.02
N THR A 35 2.78 -21.24 -18.88
CA THR A 35 3.51 -20.48 -19.92
C THR A 35 4.93 -21.03 -20.08
N VAL A 36 5.61 -21.36 -18.99
CA VAL A 36 6.93 -22.00 -19.06
C VAL A 36 6.86 -23.33 -19.84
N VAL A 37 5.84 -24.15 -19.57
CA VAL A 37 5.61 -25.40 -20.30
C VAL A 37 5.29 -25.13 -21.78
N PHE A 38 4.41 -24.17 -22.06
CA PHE A 38 4.03 -23.78 -23.41
C PHE A 38 5.25 -23.35 -24.24
N CYS A 39 6.07 -22.44 -23.70
CA CYS A 39 7.22 -21.90 -24.41
C CYS A 39 8.32 -22.95 -24.63
N ARG A 40 8.56 -23.85 -23.67
CA ARG A 40 9.48 -24.99 -23.86
C ARG A 40 9.05 -25.89 -25.02
N ARG A 41 7.73 -26.06 -25.21
CA ARG A 41 7.18 -26.94 -26.23
C ARG A 41 7.11 -26.31 -27.62
N PHE A 42 6.66 -25.06 -27.70
CA PHE A 42 6.33 -24.41 -28.97
C PHE A 42 7.36 -23.38 -29.43
N TYR A 43 8.30 -22.98 -28.57
CA TYR A 43 9.42 -22.11 -28.91
C TYR A 43 10.79 -22.71 -28.49
N PRO A 44 11.08 -24.00 -28.80
CA PRO A 44 12.32 -24.65 -28.36
C PRO A 44 13.58 -23.99 -28.95
N GLN A 45 13.46 -23.35 -30.12
CA GLN A 45 14.56 -22.69 -30.83
C GLN A 45 14.47 -21.16 -30.81
N ASN A 46 13.39 -20.59 -30.29
CA ASN A 46 13.18 -19.14 -30.25
C ASN A 46 13.28 -18.65 -28.79
N GLN A 47 14.52 -18.60 -28.29
CA GLN A 47 14.80 -18.21 -26.92
C GLN A 47 14.27 -16.80 -26.60
N ARG A 48 14.36 -15.86 -27.56
CA ARG A 48 13.87 -14.49 -27.36
C ARG A 48 12.36 -14.45 -27.10
N GLN A 49 11.56 -15.13 -27.93
CA GLN A 49 10.10 -15.18 -27.72
C GLN A 49 9.75 -15.93 -26.44
N ASN A 50 10.48 -17.00 -26.12
CA ASN A 50 10.33 -17.73 -24.87
C ASN A 50 10.53 -16.82 -23.65
N ASP A 51 11.67 -16.12 -23.59
CA ASP A 51 12.02 -15.23 -22.48
C ASP A 51 11.01 -14.08 -22.33
N GLN A 52 10.54 -13.50 -23.45
CA GLN A 52 9.53 -12.44 -23.43
C GLN A 52 8.21 -12.90 -22.82
N MET A 53 7.66 -14.02 -23.29
CA MET A 53 6.41 -14.57 -22.77
C MET A 53 6.52 -14.97 -21.29
N VAL A 54 7.61 -15.68 -20.94
CA VAL A 54 7.85 -16.12 -19.56
C VAL A 54 8.02 -14.94 -18.63
N GLN A 55 8.71 -13.87 -19.06
CA GLN A 55 8.90 -12.67 -18.28
C GLN A 55 7.59 -11.87 -18.12
N ALA A 56 6.76 -11.77 -19.16
CA ALA A 56 5.44 -11.14 -19.06
C ALA A 56 4.55 -11.87 -18.04
N ALA A 57 4.52 -13.20 -18.10
CA ALA A 57 3.78 -14.02 -17.14
C ALA A 57 4.34 -13.89 -15.72
N ARG A 58 5.66 -13.92 -15.55
CA ARG A 58 6.35 -13.73 -14.26
C ARG A 58 6.05 -12.36 -13.67
N SER A 59 6.11 -11.30 -14.49
CA SER A 59 5.77 -9.93 -14.10
C SER A 59 4.35 -9.86 -13.54
N GLY A 60 3.40 -10.53 -14.19
CA GLY A 60 2.01 -10.65 -13.72
C GLY A 60 1.92 -11.16 -12.28
N VAL A 61 2.57 -12.29 -11.97
CA VAL A 61 2.54 -12.90 -10.63
C VAL A 61 3.28 -12.05 -9.58
N ARG A 62 4.48 -11.58 -9.92
CA ARG A 62 5.35 -10.85 -8.97
C ARG A 62 4.72 -9.55 -8.53
N ASN A 63 4.17 -8.79 -9.46
CA ASN A 63 3.50 -7.53 -9.14
C ASN A 63 2.28 -7.72 -8.22
N ILE A 64 1.58 -8.85 -8.27
CA ILE A 64 0.50 -9.16 -7.30
C ILE A 64 1.07 -9.35 -5.89
N SER A 65 2.16 -10.11 -5.77
CA SER A 65 2.82 -10.33 -4.48
C SER A 65 3.42 -9.04 -3.90
N GLU A 66 4.07 -8.23 -4.74
CA GLU A 66 4.64 -6.95 -4.37
C GLU A 66 3.56 -5.92 -4.01
N ALA A 67 2.44 -5.90 -4.76
CA ALA A 67 1.29 -5.06 -4.42
C ALA A 67 0.77 -5.34 -3.02
N SER A 68 0.66 -6.63 -2.66
CA SER A 68 0.21 -7.03 -1.33
C SER A 68 1.20 -6.65 -0.22
N GLY A 69 2.50 -6.65 -0.50
CA GLY A 69 3.51 -6.12 0.43
C GLY A 69 3.41 -4.59 0.57
N ALA A 70 3.30 -3.88 -0.54
CA ALA A 70 3.16 -2.42 -0.58
C ALA A 70 1.89 -1.92 0.13
N ALA A 71 0.83 -2.74 0.18
CA ALA A 71 -0.43 -2.42 0.85
C ALA A 71 -0.23 -1.97 2.31
N ALA A 72 0.80 -2.48 3.00
CA ALA A 72 1.12 -2.14 4.38
C ALA A 72 1.27 -0.63 4.61
N THR A 73 1.90 0.06 3.64
CA THR A 73 2.34 1.45 3.76
C THR A 73 1.78 2.36 2.66
N SER A 74 1.29 1.81 1.55
CA SER A 74 0.82 2.58 0.40
C SER A 74 -0.25 1.87 -0.43
N ARG A 75 -1.51 2.32 -0.28
CA ARG A 75 -2.63 1.93 -1.17
C ARG A 75 -2.40 2.33 -2.62
N LYS A 76 -1.79 3.51 -2.85
CA LYS A 76 -1.42 3.96 -4.20
C LYS A 76 -0.39 3.02 -4.84
N GLY A 77 0.61 2.58 -4.06
CA GLY A 77 1.62 1.62 -4.50
C GLY A 77 1.00 0.25 -4.81
N GLU A 78 0.15 -0.26 -3.92
CA GLU A 78 -0.62 -1.49 -4.11
C GLU A 78 -1.43 -1.45 -5.42
N MET A 79 -2.23 -0.40 -5.64
CA MET A 79 -3.03 -0.25 -6.86
C MET A 79 -2.16 -0.14 -8.11
N LYS A 80 -1.05 0.61 -8.05
CA LYS A 80 -0.12 0.75 -9.17
C LYS A 80 0.43 -0.61 -9.59
N LEU A 81 0.97 -1.38 -8.65
CA LEU A 81 1.54 -2.70 -8.91
C LEU A 81 0.46 -3.69 -9.39
N THR A 82 -0.74 -3.66 -8.81
CA THR A 82 -1.87 -4.47 -9.28
C THR A 82 -2.23 -4.14 -10.74
N ASN A 83 -2.16 -2.87 -11.15
CA ASN A 83 -2.40 -2.48 -12.54
C ASN A 83 -1.24 -2.87 -13.47
N VAL A 84 0.01 -2.83 -13.01
CA VAL A 84 1.16 -3.36 -13.78
C VAL A 84 0.99 -4.86 -14.01
N ALA A 85 0.60 -5.63 -12.99
CA ALA A 85 0.29 -7.05 -13.14
C ALA A 85 -0.76 -7.30 -14.23
N ARG A 86 -1.85 -6.51 -14.20
CA ARG A 86 -2.94 -6.60 -15.19
C ARG A 86 -2.44 -6.28 -16.61
N ALA A 87 -1.61 -5.24 -16.77
CA ALA A 87 -1.06 -4.83 -18.05
C ALA A 87 -0.13 -5.90 -18.64
N SER A 88 0.81 -6.44 -17.85
CA SER A 88 1.70 -7.51 -18.32
C SER A 88 0.93 -8.76 -18.80
N LEU A 89 -0.18 -9.11 -18.14
CA LEU A 89 -1.01 -10.22 -18.60
C LEU A 89 -1.88 -9.88 -19.83
N ASN A 90 -2.49 -8.68 -19.86
CA ASN A 90 -3.47 -8.31 -20.89
C ASN A 90 -2.84 -7.81 -22.19
N ASP A 91 -1.77 -7.03 -22.07
CA ASP A 91 -1.20 -6.24 -23.17
C ASP A 91 0.04 -6.91 -23.76
N GLU A 92 0.75 -7.73 -22.98
CA GLU A 92 1.90 -8.52 -23.45
C GLU A 92 1.49 -9.98 -23.65
N LEU A 93 1.32 -10.73 -22.56
CA LEU A 93 1.18 -12.19 -22.62
C LEU A 93 -0.03 -12.67 -23.44
N ARG A 94 -1.20 -12.02 -23.27
CA ARG A 94 -2.40 -12.35 -24.07
C ARG A 94 -2.14 -12.19 -25.57
N ARG A 95 -1.46 -11.11 -25.96
CA ARG A 95 -1.15 -10.82 -27.37
C ARG A 95 -0.14 -11.80 -27.94
N ASP A 96 0.77 -12.33 -27.13
CA ASP A 96 1.69 -13.39 -27.55
C ASP A 96 0.94 -14.67 -27.90
N TYR A 97 -0.03 -15.09 -27.09
CA TYR A 97 -0.86 -16.26 -27.40
C TYR A 97 -1.77 -16.05 -28.63
N GLU A 98 -2.36 -14.87 -28.79
CA GLU A 98 -3.11 -14.51 -30.00
C GLU A 98 -2.21 -14.54 -31.25
N SER A 99 -0.98 -14.06 -31.10
CA SER A 99 0.02 -14.07 -32.17
C SER A 99 0.47 -15.48 -32.53
N PHE A 100 0.69 -16.33 -31.53
CA PHE A 100 0.98 -17.75 -31.75
C PHE A 100 -0.11 -18.40 -32.59
N LEU A 101 -1.39 -18.28 -32.18
CA LEU A 101 -2.51 -18.87 -32.90
C LEU A 101 -2.57 -18.38 -34.35
N ARG A 102 -2.52 -17.06 -34.54
CA ARG A 102 -2.57 -16.43 -35.87
C ARG A 102 -1.41 -16.84 -36.77
N GLN A 103 -0.17 -16.86 -36.25
CA GLN A 103 1.03 -17.21 -37.03
C GLN A 103 1.05 -18.68 -37.46
N HIS A 104 0.36 -19.56 -36.71
CA HIS A 104 0.27 -20.99 -37.02
C HIS A 104 -1.03 -21.36 -37.76
N GLY A 105 -1.85 -20.38 -38.16
CA GLY A 105 -3.13 -20.64 -38.84
C GLY A 105 -4.18 -21.34 -37.96
N LEU A 106 -4.06 -21.21 -36.65
CA LEU A 106 -4.94 -21.85 -35.66
C LEU A 106 -6.08 -20.90 -35.26
N ARG A 107 -7.24 -21.47 -34.94
CA ARG A 107 -8.42 -20.68 -34.61
C ARG A 107 -8.31 -20.08 -33.21
N VAL A 108 -8.55 -18.78 -33.09
CA VAL A 108 -8.85 -18.14 -31.81
C VAL A 108 -10.32 -18.38 -31.47
N TRP A 109 -10.61 -18.94 -30.30
CA TRP A 109 -11.98 -19.20 -29.90
C TRP A 109 -12.73 -17.90 -29.61
N PRO A 110 -13.92 -17.69 -30.20
CA PRO A 110 -14.79 -16.59 -29.79
C PRO A 110 -15.12 -16.70 -28.30
N LYS A 111 -15.23 -15.55 -27.62
CA LYS A 111 -15.50 -15.49 -26.18
C LYS A 111 -16.70 -16.34 -25.75
N GLU A 112 -17.77 -16.33 -26.54
CA GLU A 112 -19.02 -17.04 -26.25
C GLU A 112 -19.12 -18.41 -26.93
N SER A 113 -18.02 -18.95 -27.45
CA SER A 113 -18.01 -20.32 -27.99
C SER A 113 -18.17 -21.33 -26.86
N ARG A 114 -18.76 -22.49 -27.18
CA ARG A 114 -18.98 -23.58 -26.22
C ARG A 114 -17.65 -24.04 -25.60
N GLU A 115 -16.60 -24.13 -26.40
CA GLU A 115 -15.26 -24.57 -25.98
C GLU A 115 -14.63 -23.55 -25.02
N ALA A 116 -14.72 -22.26 -25.32
CA ALA A 116 -14.22 -21.19 -24.46
C ALA A 116 -14.98 -21.13 -23.13
N GLN A 117 -16.30 -21.27 -23.16
CA GLN A 117 -17.13 -21.31 -21.94
C GLN A 117 -16.82 -22.54 -21.08
N ALA A 118 -16.71 -23.73 -21.69
CA ALA A 118 -16.36 -24.96 -20.99
C ALA A 118 -14.96 -24.88 -20.36
N MET A 119 -13.98 -24.37 -21.10
CA MET A 119 -12.62 -24.16 -20.61
C MET A 119 -12.58 -23.21 -19.40
N ARG A 120 -13.26 -22.05 -19.51
CA ARG A 120 -13.38 -21.08 -18.42
C ARG A 120 -14.06 -21.68 -17.19
N ALA A 121 -15.11 -22.47 -17.37
CA ALA A 121 -15.81 -23.14 -16.27
C ALA A 121 -14.90 -24.13 -15.52
N ARG A 122 -14.00 -24.82 -16.23
CA ARG A 122 -13.01 -25.71 -15.60
C ARG A 122 -11.90 -24.96 -14.89
N LEU A 123 -11.37 -23.90 -15.50
CA LEU A 123 -10.36 -23.05 -14.86
C LEU A 123 -10.90 -22.28 -13.63
N ALA A 124 -12.22 -22.17 -13.47
CA ALA A 124 -12.82 -21.59 -12.26
C ALA A 124 -12.66 -22.48 -11.02
N GLN A 125 -12.37 -23.77 -11.19
CA GLN A 125 -12.19 -24.74 -10.10
C GLN A 125 -10.69 -24.98 -9.87
N ASP A 126 -10.25 -25.16 -8.62
CA ASP A 126 -8.86 -25.55 -8.31
C ASP A 126 -8.59 -26.96 -8.86
N HIS A 127 -9.48 -27.90 -8.53
CA HIS A 127 -9.57 -29.23 -9.08
C HIS A 127 -11.02 -29.52 -9.49
N ALA A 128 -11.20 -30.16 -10.63
CA ALA A 128 -12.48 -30.68 -11.08
C ALA A 128 -12.51 -32.19 -10.79
N THR A 129 -13.17 -32.58 -9.69
CA THR A 129 -13.19 -33.95 -9.17
C THR A 129 -14.20 -34.86 -9.88
N ASP A 130 -15.32 -34.30 -10.34
CA ASP A 130 -16.45 -35.09 -10.86
C ASP A 130 -16.47 -35.13 -12.39
N LEU A 131 -15.36 -35.56 -12.99
CA LEU A 131 -15.24 -35.64 -14.44
C LEU A 131 -15.52 -37.05 -14.96
N PRO A 132 -16.45 -37.23 -15.92
CA PRO A 132 -16.61 -38.52 -16.59
C PRO A 132 -15.30 -38.90 -17.28
N PRO A 133 -15.00 -40.18 -17.55
CA PRO A 133 -13.75 -40.62 -18.19
C PRO A 133 -13.44 -39.84 -19.48
N ALA A 134 -12.15 -39.63 -19.75
CA ALA A 134 -11.71 -39.01 -21.01
C ALA A 134 -12.00 -39.97 -22.16
N PRO A 135 -12.66 -39.53 -23.25
CA PRO A 135 -12.63 -40.28 -24.49
C PRO A 135 -11.18 -40.61 -24.84
N SER A 136 -10.95 -41.84 -25.33
CA SER A 136 -9.60 -42.31 -25.65
C SER A 136 -8.89 -41.33 -26.58
N GLY A 137 -7.64 -40.98 -26.25
CA GLY A 137 -6.82 -40.03 -27.01
C GLY A 137 -7.13 -38.55 -26.77
N THR A 138 -8.08 -38.19 -25.89
CA THR A 138 -8.36 -36.78 -25.56
C THR A 138 -7.67 -36.33 -24.27
N VAL A 139 -7.03 -35.17 -24.33
CA VAL A 139 -6.46 -34.51 -23.15
C VAL A 139 -7.54 -33.65 -22.52
N ARG A 140 -7.74 -33.79 -21.19
CA ARG A 140 -8.74 -33.03 -20.45
C ARG A 140 -8.13 -32.18 -19.36
N LEU A 141 -8.59 -30.94 -19.27
CA LEU A 141 -8.25 -30.06 -18.16
C LEU A 141 -9.00 -30.49 -16.88
N THR A 142 -8.25 -30.76 -15.82
CA THR A 142 -8.72 -31.24 -14.51
C THR A 142 -8.89 -30.12 -13.47
N GLY A 143 -8.98 -28.88 -13.92
CA GLY A 143 -9.03 -27.68 -13.07
C GLY A 143 -7.82 -26.78 -13.29
N LEU A 144 -7.75 -25.69 -12.53
CA LEU A 144 -6.68 -24.70 -12.61
C LEU A 144 -5.30 -25.31 -12.38
N PHE A 145 -5.15 -26.16 -11.36
CA PHE A 145 -3.85 -26.77 -11.03
C PHE A 145 -3.41 -27.84 -12.03
N GLY A 146 -4.32 -28.31 -12.89
CA GLY A 146 -3.98 -29.21 -14.00
C GLY A 146 -3.59 -28.49 -15.30
N LEU A 147 -3.51 -27.15 -15.31
CA LEU A 147 -3.28 -26.38 -16.53
C LEU A 147 -1.93 -26.69 -17.19
N SER A 148 -0.84 -26.76 -16.42
CA SER A 148 0.49 -27.08 -16.95
C SER A 148 0.53 -28.47 -17.60
N ASP A 149 -0.04 -29.48 -16.93
CA ASP A 149 -0.14 -30.85 -17.45
C ASP A 149 -1.00 -30.92 -18.71
N PHE A 150 -2.09 -30.16 -18.74
CA PHE A 150 -2.94 -30.03 -19.90
C PHE A 150 -2.18 -29.44 -21.09
N VAL A 151 -1.48 -28.32 -20.88
CA VAL A 151 -0.68 -27.63 -21.91
C VAL A 151 0.46 -28.50 -22.42
N ALA A 152 1.07 -29.33 -21.57
CA ALA A 152 2.12 -30.26 -21.98
C ALA A 152 1.64 -31.27 -23.03
N LYS A 153 0.37 -31.67 -22.98
CA LYS A 153 -0.18 -32.79 -23.78
C LYS A 153 -1.15 -32.34 -24.88
N ALA A 154 -1.86 -31.24 -24.70
CA ALA A 154 -2.92 -30.78 -25.61
C ALA A 154 -2.41 -30.43 -27.02
N ALA A 155 -3.26 -30.47 -28.04
CA ALA A 155 -2.89 -29.95 -29.36
C ALA A 155 -2.53 -28.43 -29.30
N PRO A 156 -1.74 -27.88 -30.24
CA PRO A 156 -1.31 -26.48 -30.21
C PRO A 156 -2.45 -25.47 -30.05
N GLU A 157 -3.53 -25.65 -30.82
CA GLU A 157 -4.72 -24.77 -30.74
C GLU A 157 -5.37 -24.83 -29.36
N LEU A 158 -5.54 -26.05 -28.84
CA LEU A 158 -6.20 -26.30 -27.57
C LEU A 158 -5.38 -25.75 -26.39
N ALA A 159 -4.05 -25.92 -26.43
CA ALA A 159 -3.13 -25.37 -25.44
C ALA A 159 -3.17 -23.84 -25.43
N ALA A 160 -3.02 -23.20 -26.60
CA ALA A 160 -2.98 -21.75 -26.69
C ALA A 160 -4.33 -21.09 -26.32
N ASN A 161 -5.45 -21.67 -26.74
CA ASN A 161 -6.77 -21.15 -26.34
C ASN A 161 -7.08 -21.38 -24.85
N ALA A 162 -6.61 -22.48 -24.25
CA ALA A 162 -6.68 -22.66 -22.79
C ALA A 162 -5.89 -21.57 -22.05
N MET A 163 -4.69 -21.25 -22.53
CA MET A 163 -3.89 -20.16 -21.99
C MET A 163 -4.59 -18.81 -22.15
N LEU A 164 -5.19 -18.50 -23.30
CA LEU A 164 -6.00 -17.29 -23.47
C LEU A 164 -7.17 -17.22 -22.48
N CYS A 165 -7.88 -18.33 -22.25
CA CYS A 165 -8.95 -18.39 -21.25
C CYS A 165 -8.43 -18.08 -19.84
N ALA A 166 -7.31 -18.67 -19.44
CA ALA A 166 -6.71 -18.48 -18.13
C ALA A 166 -6.18 -17.05 -17.94
N VAL A 167 -5.50 -16.49 -18.94
CA VAL A 167 -5.02 -15.10 -18.93
C VAL A 167 -6.18 -14.12 -18.82
N ASN A 168 -7.25 -14.32 -19.60
CA ASN A 168 -8.44 -13.46 -19.53
C ASN A 168 -9.12 -13.52 -18.15
N GLN A 169 -9.16 -14.69 -17.51
CA GLN A 169 -9.66 -14.81 -16.14
C GLN A 169 -8.78 -14.08 -15.13
N ALA A 170 -7.45 -14.21 -15.23
CA ALA A 170 -6.52 -13.47 -14.39
C ALA A 170 -6.70 -11.95 -14.54
N VAL A 171 -6.77 -11.46 -15.78
CA VAL A 171 -7.00 -10.03 -16.09
C VAL A 171 -8.32 -9.53 -15.53
N TYR A 172 -9.40 -10.31 -15.67
CA TYR A 172 -10.71 -9.96 -15.10
C TYR A 172 -10.66 -9.87 -13.57
N LEU A 173 -10.02 -10.84 -12.90
CA LEU A 173 -9.86 -10.85 -11.44
C LEU A 173 -9.03 -9.66 -10.96
N LEU A 174 -7.95 -9.32 -11.67
CA LEU A 174 -7.11 -8.17 -11.34
C LEU A 174 -7.86 -6.84 -11.52
N LYS A 175 -8.70 -6.73 -12.55
CA LYS A 175 -9.58 -5.56 -12.72
C LYS A 175 -10.52 -5.42 -11.52
N ARG A 176 -11.19 -6.50 -11.11
CA ARG A 176 -12.07 -6.48 -9.92
C ARG A 176 -11.30 -6.16 -8.63
N GLN A 177 -10.08 -6.65 -8.52
CA GLN A 177 -9.21 -6.35 -7.38
C GLN A 177 -8.86 -4.86 -7.32
N LEU A 178 -8.50 -4.24 -8.46
CA LEU A 178 -8.27 -2.79 -8.55
C LEU A 178 -9.50 -1.97 -8.15
N GLU A 179 -10.68 -2.35 -8.64
CA GLU A 179 -11.95 -1.71 -8.28
C GLU A 179 -12.23 -1.83 -6.79
N SER A 180 -11.93 -3.00 -6.18
CA SER A 180 -12.06 -3.21 -4.73
C SER A 180 -11.05 -2.38 -3.92
N GLN A 181 -9.80 -2.31 -4.37
CA GLN A 181 -8.75 -1.50 -3.73
C GLN A 181 -9.09 -0.01 -3.79
N GLY A 182 -9.63 0.46 -4.93
CA GLY A 182 -10.09 1.84 -5.11
C GLY A 182 -11.23 2.20 -4.16
N ARG A 183 -12.26 1.34 -4.04
CA ARG A 183 -13.35 1.53 -3.06
C ARG A 183 -12.84 1.57 -1.63
N ALA A 184 -11.96 0.63 -1.25
CA ALA A 184 -11.37 0.59 0.08
C ALA A 184 -10.54 1.84 0.40
N PHE A 185 -9.85 2.42 -0.59
CA PHE A 185 -9.13 3.67 -0.45
C PHE A 185 -10.07 4.85 -0.17
N LEU A 186 -11.19 4.96 -0.90
CA LEU A 186 -12.19 6.00 -0.68
C LEU A 186 -12.87 5.90 0.70
N GLU A 187 -13.17 4.68 1.17
CA GLU A 187 -13.85 4.46 2.44
C GLU A 187 -12.95 4.62 3.67
N LYS A 188 -11.72 4.09 3.61
CA LYS A 188 -10.86 3.92 4.80
C LYS A 188 -9.69 4.90 4.85
N GLY A 189 -9.52 5.70 3.81
CA GLY A 189 -8.42 6.63 3.68
C GLY A 189 -7.06 5.98 3.46
N GLY A 190 -6.03 6.82 3.36
CA GLY A 190 -4.64 6.42 3.14
C GLY A 190 -3.86 6.15 4.44
N PHE A 191 -2.70 5.52 4.30
CA PHE A 191 -1.75 5.33 5.41
C PHE A 191 -1.29 6.66 6.04
N THR A 192 -1.04 7.69 5.22
CA THR A 192 -0.67 9.04 5.70
C THR A 192 -1.76 9.66 6.56
N GLU A 193 -3.03 9.48 6.19
CA GLU A 193 -4.18 9.99 6.95
C GLU A 193 -4.30 9.27 8.30
N ARG A 194 -4.05 7.95 8.33
CA ARG A 194 -3.96 7.17 9.58
C ARG A 194 -2.83 7.61 10.48
N LEU A 195 -1.62 7.82 9.93
CA LEU A 195 -0.49 8.37 10.68
C LEU A 195 -0.81 9.74 11.26
N TYR A 196 -1.44 10.61 10.47
CA TYR A 196 -1.86 11.93 10.94
C TYR A 196 -2.92 11.83 12.06
N ALA A 197 -3.90 10.95 11.91
CA ALA A 197 -4.91 10.69 12.95
C ALA A 197 -4.28 10.13 14.23
N ALA A 198 -3.39 9.14 14.12
CA ALA A 198 -2.65 8.56 15.25
C ALA A 198 -1.80 9.61 15.98
N ARG A 199 -1.06 10.45 15.23
CA ARG A 199 -0.31 11.58 15.80
C ARG A 199 -1.20 12.58 16.54
N ARG A 200 -2.39 12.88 16.02
CA ARG A 200 -3.35 13.76 16.71
C ARG A 200 -3.88 13.15 18.00
N ARG A 201 -4.19 11.85 18.01
CA ARG A 201 -4.63 11.13 19.21
C ARG A 201 -3.54 11.13 20.29
N ALA A 202 -2.30 10.79 19.93
CA ALA A 202 -1.16 10.80 20.85
C ALA A 202 -0.87 12.19 21.44
N ARG A 203 -1.08 13.27 20.66
CA ARG A 203 -0.96 14.65 21.16
C ARG A 203 -2.16 15.11 22.01
N GLY A 204 -3.32 14.48 21.83
CA GLY A 204 -4.53 14.75 22.61
C GLY A 204 -4.48 14.08 23.97
N SER A 205 -3.97 12.85 24.06
CA SER A 205 -3.77 12.13 25.33
C SER A 205 -2.70 12.78 26.22
N ASP A 206 -1.64 13.35 25.62
CA ASP A 206 -0.60 14.09 26.34
C ASP A 206 -1.11 15.44 26.94
N ARG A 207 -2.33 15.88 26.58
CA ARG A 207 -3.02 17.03 27.19
C ARG A 207 -3.97 16.63 28.33
N SER A 208 -4.49 15.40 28.35
CA SER A 208 -5.38 14.91 29.42
C SER A 208 -4.62 14.35 30.63
N ASP A 209 -3.36 13.92 30.46
CA ASP A 209 -2.49 13.49 31.58
C ASP A 209 -1.79 14.64 32.30
N ARG A 210 -2.01 15.90 31.89
CA ARG A 210 -1.48 17.10 32.59
C ARG A 210 -2.54 17.88 33.37
N SER A 211 -3.70 17.29 33.61
CA SER A 211 -4.75 17.87 34.47
C SER A 211 -4.95 17.12 35.78
N ASP A 212 -3.90 16.51 36.32
CA ASP A 212 -3.86 16.18 37.75
C ASP A 212 -2.42 16.35 38.28
N GLY A 213 -2.14 17.55 38.76
CA GLY A 213 -0.82 18.00 39.15
C GLY A 213 -0.86 19.48 39.47
N SER A 214 -1.27 19.80 40.69
CA SER A 214 -1.23 21.14 41.26
C SER A 214 0.16 21.77 41.10
N ASP A 215 0.26 22.87 40.37
CA ASP A 215 1.19 23.93 40.74
C ASP A 215 0.65 25.28 40.27
N GLY A 216 -0.24 25.83 41.10
CA GLY A 216 -0.53 27.24 41.10
C GLY A 216 0.62 27.97 41.78
N SER A 217 1.52 28.53 40.97
CA SER A 217 2.33 29.68 41.37
C SER A 217 2.70 30.52 40.13
N ASP A 218 2.07 31.70 40.05
CA ASP A 218 2.45 32.89 39.27
C ASP A 218 2.76 32.77 37.77
N LYS A 219 1.78 32.32 36.97
CA LYS A 219 1.76 32.67 35.53
C LYS A 219 1.07 34.03 35.36
N PRO A 220 1.77 35.09 34.90
CA PRO A 220 1.14 36.38 34.71
C PRO A 220 0.12 36.33 33.56
N ALA A 221 -0.95 37.12 33.69
CA ALA A 221 -1.89 37.36 32.61
C ALA A 221 -1.27 38.28 31.53
N CYS A 222 -1.65 38.03 30.28
CA CYS A 222 -1.23 38.82 29.13
C CYS A 222 -1.82 40.24 29.19
N PRO A 223 -1.02 41.31 29.10
CA PRO A 223 -1.51 42.69 29.19
C PRO A 223 -2.39 43.12 27.99
N ARG A 224 -2.46 42.30 26.92
CA ARG A 224 -3.25 42.62 25.72
C ARG A 224 -4.59 41.91 25.64
N CYS A 225 -4.73 40.72 26.23
CA CYS A 225 -5.94 39.91 26.06
C CYS A 225 -6.35 39.12 27.31
N GLY A 226 -5.63 39.27 28.42
CA GLY A 226 -5.93 38.57 29.69
C GLY A 226 -5.59 37.07 29.70
N GLN A 227 -5.29 36.45 28.57
CA GLN A 227 -4.93 35.02 28.48
C GLN A 227 -3.63 34.71 29.24
N PRO A 228 -3.45 33.47 29.74
CA PRO A 228 -2.26 33.08 30.49
C PRO A 228 -1.01 33.15 29.61
N MET A 229 0.12 33.55 30.20
CA MET A 229 1.39 33.65 29.49
C MET A 229 2.25 32.39 29.67
N VAL A 230 3.13 32.15 28.71
CA VAL A 230 4.08 31.02 28.68
C VAL A 230 5.50 31.57 28.64
N LEU A 231 6.40 31.01 29.44
CA LEU A 231 7.81 31.37 29.46
C LEU A 231 8.51 30.91 28.17
N ARG A 232 9.20 31.82 27.49
CA ARG A 232 9.88 31.59 26.21
C ARG A 232 11.27 32.23 26.24
N THR A 233 12.21 31.68 25.48
CA THR A 233 13.56 32.25 25.34
C THR A 233 13.68 33.01 24.04
N ALA A 234 14.15 34.27 24.08
CA ALA A 234 14.31 35.07 22.87
C ALA A 234 15.43 34.50 21.99
N ARG A 235 15.13 34.25 20.71
CA ARG A 235 16.07 33.63 19.75
C ARG A 235 16.91 34.65 18.97
N ARG A 236 16.51 35.92 18.93
CA ARG A 236 17.11 36.99 18.10
C ARG A 236 17.02 38.35 18.83
N GLY A 237 17.92 39.29 18.50
CA GLY A 237 17.96 40.65 19.06
C GLY A 237 18.80 40.80 20.33
N LYS A 238 18.81 42.02 20.92
CA LYS A 238 19.64 42.39 22.09
C LYS A 238 19.41 41.54 23.35
N ARG A 239 18.26 40.86 23.46
CA ARG A 239 17.91 39.97 24.58
C ARG A 239 17.99 38.47 24.24
N LYS A 240 18.73 38.10 23.18
CA LYS A 240 18.91 36.71 22.76
C LYS A 240 19.41 35.86 23.94
N GLY A 241 18.73 34.75 24.21
CA GLY A 241 19.03 33.85 25.33
C GLY A 241 18.28 34.18 26.63
N GLN A 242 17.68 35.36 26.78
CA GLN A 242 16.95 35.71 28.00
C GLN A 242 15.50 35.18 27.96
N PRO A 243 14.95 34.72 29.11
CA PRO A 243 13.57 34.31 29.22
C PRO A 243 12.62 35.53 29.25
N PHE A 244 11.45 35.37 28.65
CA PHE A 244 10.35 36.34 28.68
C PHE A 244 9.02 35.60 28.66
N TRP A 245 7.99 36.18 29.24
CA TRP A 245 6.62 35.69 29.13
C TRP A 245 6.03 36.12 27.78
N GLY A 246 5.52 35.18 26.99
CA GLY A 246 4.78 35.44 25.76
C GLY A 246 3.35 34.91 25.84
N CYS A 247 2.40 35.59 25.21
CA CYS A 247 1.00 35.17 25.20
C CYS A 247 0.84 33.74 24.65
N SER A 248 -0.03 32.94 25.28
CA SER A 248 -0.40 31.60 24.81
C SER A 248 -1.08 31.61 23.43
N ALA A 249 -1.81 32.70 23.12
CA ALA A 249 -2.52 32.89 21.85
C ALA A 249 -1.65 33.47 20.71
N TYR A 250 -0.32 33.40 20.79
CA TYR A 250 0.55 33.75 19.64
C TYR A 250 0.31 32.76 18.48
N PRO A 251 0.18 33.20 17.21
CA PRO A 251 0.53 34.53 16.67
C PRO A 251 -0.55 35.62 16.78
N ASP A 252 -1.77 35.26 17.14
CA ASP A 252 -2.95 36.15 17.13
C ASP A 252 -2.87 37.23 18.21
N CYS A 253 -2.20 36.94 19.33
CA CYS A 253 -1.83 37.92 20.35
C CYS A 253 -0.32 37.96 20.58
N LYS A 254 0.31 39.12 20.35
CA LYS A 254 1.77 39.34 20.50
C LYS A 254 2.16 39.98 21.83
N GLY A 255 1.35 39.84 22.88
CA GLY A 255 1.66 40.38 24.21
C GLY A 255 2.85 39.68 24.87
N THR A 256 3.72 40.44 25.53
CA THR A 256 4.93 39.94 26.22
C THR A 256 5.16 40.64 27.57
N ARG A 257 5.87 40.00 28.50
CA ARG A 257 6.33 40.56 29.79
C ARG A 257 7.74 40.04 30.10
N PRO A 258 8.59 40.82 30.79
CA PRO A 258 9.89 40.33 31.28
C PRO A 258 9.70 39.26 32.36
N ALA A 259 10.63 38.30 32.46
CA ALA A 259 10.53 37.16 33.38
C ALA A 259 11.29 37.36 34.71
N GLY A 260 11.71 38.58 35.05
CA GLY A 260 12.47 38.87 36.27
C GLY A 260 11.58 39.23 37.47
N SER A 261 11.87 38.65 38.63
CA SER A 261 11.41 39.10 39.94
C SER A 261 12.29 40.25 40.42
N ASP A 262 11.74 41.43 40.66
CA ASP A 262 12.39 42.46 41.47
C ASP A 262 12.46 41.98 42.93
N ARG A 263 13.66 41.95 43.51
CA ARG A 263 13.86 42.12 44.96
C ARG A 263 14.91 43.20 45.17
N SER A 264 14.50 44.18 45.95
CA SER A 264 15.13 45.44 46.34
C SER A 264 16.49 45.32 47.01
N ASP A 265 17.36 46.33 46.82
CA ASP A 265 18.26 46.81 47.87
C ASP A 265 18.24 48.35 47.91
N GLN A 266 17.89 48.89 49.08
CA GLN A 266 17.99 50.28 49.50
C GLN A 266 18.97 50.34 50.69
N SER A 267 19.60 51.51 50.90
CA SER A 267 20.54 51.93 51.96
C SER A 267 22.02 51.54 51.72
N ASP A 268 23.04 52.39 51.93
CA ASP A 268 23.11 53.73 52.53
C ASP A 268 24.45 54.46 52.16
N GLN A 269 24.44 55.79 52.34
CA GLN A 269 25.49 56.84 52.54
C GLN A 269 26.99 56.42 52.63
N SER A 270 28.03 57.20 52.28
CA SER A 270 28.28 58.65 52.08
C SER A 270 29.73 58.82 51.57
N ASP A 271 30.02 59.77 50.67
CA ASP A 271 31.00 60.86 50.90
C ASP A 271 31.28 61.68 49.62
N SER A 272 31.20 63.00 49.77
CA SER A 272 31.76 64.05 48.89
C SER A 272 33.16 64.42 49.42
N PRO A 273 34.12 65.02 48.65
CA PRO A 273 33.86 66.30 47.97
C PRO A 273 34.71 66.70 46.72
N SER A 274 34.21 67.76 46.05
CA SER A 274 34.91 68.89 45.38
C SER A 274 35.91 68.70 44.23
N ARG A 275 35.63 69.35 43.08
CA ARG A 275 36.31 70.57 42.55
C ARG A 275 35.85 70.84 41.11
N GLU A 276 35.18 71.96 40.88
CA GLU A 276 35.71 73.22 40.33
C GLU A 276 35.98 73.20 38.81
N THR A 277 35.17 74.04 38.17
CA THR A 277 35.16 74.71 36.86
C THR A 277 36.53 75.26 36.39
N PRO A 278 36.70 75.75 35.15
CA PRO A 278 35.87 76.77 34.46
C PRO A 278 35.09 76.27 33.23
#